data_AF-Q07HC7-F1
#
_entry.id   AF-Q07HC7-F1
#
_cell.length_a   1.000
_cell.length_b   1.000
_cell.length_c   1.000
_cell.angle_alpha   90.00
_cell.angle_beta   90.00
_cell.angle_gamma   90.00
#
_symmetry.space_group_name_H-M   'P 1'
#
loop_
_entity.id
_entity.type
_entity.pdbx_description
1 polymer ?
#
loop_
_entity_poly.entity_id
_entity_poly.type
_entity_poly.pdbx_seq_one_letter_code
_entity_poly.pdbx_strand_id
1 'polypeptide(L)'
;MAPHTIDGDALELVERMRTVIHGTQMDGQCRDMLTAAFDRFLSLEKRRLSKRLLTRVRGQRERIAAIITLMSELDHLDETETDRTVFAEMALLFDEIGLTAVAGSAALREIDRVKADTIRDAPHEPAAATIVQWSPVCAAPKP
;
A
#
# COMPACT_ATOMS: atom_id res chain seq x y z
N MET A 1 -9.97 11.64 10.60
CA MET A 1 -9.73 11.69 9.15
C MET A 1 -8.53 10.81 8.87
N ALA A 2 -8.72 9.58 8.38
CA ALA A 2 -7.60 8.67 8.13
C ALA A 2 -6.76 9.23 6.97
N PRO A 3 -5.42 9.19 7.04
CA PRO A 3 -4.60 9.60 5.91
C PRO A 3 -4.85 8.63 4.76
N HIS A 4 -5.60 9.08 3.76
CA HIS A 4 -5.70 8.39 2.47
C HIS A 4 -4.30 8.39 1.87
N THR A 5 -3.64 7.24 1.93
CA THR A 5 -2.39 7.04 1.19
C THR A 5 -2.79 6.86 -0.27
N ILE A 6 -2.27 7.72 -1.15
CA ILE A 6 -2.50 7.75 -2.61
C ILE A 6 -2.45 6.35 -3.25
N ASP A 7 -1.69 5.43 -2.67
CA ASP A 7 -1.57 4.04 -3.13
C ASP A 7 -2.83 3.18 -2.91
N GLY A 8 -3.61 3.42 -1.84
CA GLY A 8 -4.88 2.71 -1.57
C GLY A 8 -6.03 3.18 -2.47
N ASP A 9 -6.00 4.46 -2.84
CA ASP A 9 -7.03 5.11 -3.67
C ASP A 9 -7.15 4.48 -5.07
N ALA A 10 -6.05 3.93 -5.60
CA ALA A 10 -6.04 3.26 -6.90
C ALA A 10 -6.82 1.94 -6.88
N LEU A 11 -6.74 1.17 -5.79
CA LEU A 11 -7.50 -0.07 -5.65
C LEU A 11 -8.99 0.23 -5.52
N GLU A 12 -9.35 1.19 -4.67
CA GLU A 12 -10.74 1.63 -4.48
C GLU A 12 -11.35 2.23 -5.77
N LEU A 13 -10.55 2.97 -6.56
CA LEU A 13 -10.99 3.48 -7.85
C LEU A 13 -11.33 2.35 -8.83
N VAL A 14 -10.49 1.32 -8.92
CA VAL A 14 -10.73 0.21 -9.84
C VAL A 14 -11.97 -0.60 -9.44
N GLU A 15 -12.21 -0.82 -8.15
CA GLU A 15 -13.44 -1.46 -7.67
C GLU A 15 -14.69 -0.64 -8.02
N ARG A 16 -14.61 0.69 -7.90
CA ARG A 16 -15.69 1.59 -8.36
C ARG A 16 -15.88 1.52 -9.87
N MET A 17 -14.81 1.48 -10.65
CA MET A 17 -14.88 1.32 -12.11
C MET A 17 -15.54 -0.02 -12.49
N ARG A 18 -15.19 -1.11 -11.81
CA ARG A 18 -15.82 -2.43 -12.00
C ARG A 18 -17.33 -2.36 -11.81
N THR A 19 -17.77 -1.67 -10.74
CA THR A 19 -19.19 -1.47 -10.44
C THR A 19 -19.92 -0.73 -11.56
N VAL A 20 -19.31 0.33 -12.10
CA VAL A 20 -19.88 1.10 -13.22
C VAL A 20 -20.03 0.22 -14.47
N ILE A 21 -19.00 -0.57 -14.80
CA ILE A 21 -18.99 -1.42 -16.00
C ILE A 21 -20.01 -2.55 -15.92
N HIS A 22 -20.22 -3.13 -14.73
CA HIS A 22 -21.28 -4.11 -14.56
C HIS A 22 -22.68 -3.52 -14.77
N GLY A 23 -22.85 -2.20 -14.61
CA GLY A 23 -24.11 -1.49 -14.85
C GLY A 23 -24.34 -1.05 -16.31
N THR A 24 -23.36 -1.18 -17.22
CA THR A 24 -23.52 -0.77 -18.62
C THR A 24 -24.03 -1.92 -19.49
N GLN A 25 -24.79 -1.59 -20.55
CA GLN A 25 -25.19 -2.55 -21.59
C GLN A 25 -24.03 -2.78 -22.56
N MET A 26 -22.96 -3.41 -22.07
CA MET A 26 -21.87 -3.91 -22.92
C MET A 26 -22.18 -5.33 -23.41
N ASP A 27 -21.68 -5.64 -24.61
CA ASP A 27 -21.63 -7.01 -25.10
C ASP A 27 -20.86 -7.91 -24.10
N GLY A 28 -21.32 -9.15 -23.93
CA GLY A 28 -20.76 -10.12 -22.99
C GLY A 28 -19.27 -10.34 -23.22
N GLN A 29 -18.84 -10.44 -24.48
CA GLN A 29 -17.42 -10.61 -24.82
C GLN A 29 -16.58 -9.38 -24.42
N CYS A 30 -17.09 -8.17 -24.66
CA CYS A 30 -16.41 -6.94 -24.26
C CYS A 30 -16.33 -6.81 -22.73
N ARG A 31 -17.40 -7.21 -22.03
CA ARG A 31 -17.48 -7.19 -20.57
C ARG A 31 -16.49 -8.17 -19.94
N ASP A 32 -16.41 -9.38 -20.45
CA ASP A 32 -15.53 -10.43 -19.91
C ASP A 32 -14.05 -10.06 -20.11
N MET A 33 -13.70 -9.55 -21.30
CA MET A 33 -12.35 -9.06 -21.58
C MET A 33 -11.95 -7.91 -20.66
N LEU A 34 -12.86 -6.95 -20.45
CA LEU A 34 -12.58 -5.79 -19.60
C LEU A 34 -12.46 -6.18 -18.13
N THR A 35 -13.29 -7.11 -17.66
CA THR A 35 -13.22 -7.67 -16.30
C THR A 35 -11.88 -8.37 -16.08
N ALA A 36 -11.44 -9.22 -17.02
CA ALA A 36 -10.14 -9.89 -16.95
C ALA A 36 -8.95 -8.91 -16.94
N ALA A 37 -9.05 -7.81 -17.69
CA ALA A 37 -8.04 -6.76 -17.67
C ALA A 37 -7.96 -6.07 -16.31
N PHE A 38 -9.10 -5.78 -15.67
CA PHE A 38 -9.12 -5.20 -14.32
C PHE A 38 -8.61 -6.16 -13.25
N ASP A 39 -9.00 -7.43 -13.29
CA ASP A 39 -8.49 -8.43 -12.34
C ASP A 39 -6.97 -8.54 -12.41
N ARG A 40 -6.41 -8.53 -13.64
CA ARG A 40 -4.95 -8.53 -13.84
C ARG A 40 -4.31 -7.24 -13.33
N PHE A 41 -4.91 -6.08 -13.59
CA PHE A 41 -4.40 -4.81 -13.10
C PHE A 41 -4.39 -4.75 -11.57
N LEU A 42 -5.50 -5.12 -10.92
CA LEU A 42 -5.63 -5.20 -9.47
C LEU A 42 -4.55 -6.10 -8.87
N SER A 43 -4.34 -7.28 -9.43
CA SER A 43 -3.28 -8.20 -8.98
C SER A 43 -1.88 -7.56 -9.03
N LEU A 44 -1.55 -6.87 -10.13
CA LEU A 44 -0.27 -6.18 -10.28
C LEU A 44 -0.14 -5.00 -9.31
N GLU A 45 -1.20 -4.23 -9.10
CA GLU A 45 -1.22 -3.10 -8.18
C GLU A 45 -1.12 -3.54 -6.73
N LYS A 46 -1.86 -4.56 -6.29
CA LYS A 46 -1.75 -5.15 -4.94
C LYS A 46 -0.29 -5.60 -4.67
N ARG A 47 0.37 -6.20 -5.67
CA ARG A 47 1.80 -6.58 -5.59
C ARG A 47 2.73 -5.36 -5.53
N ARG A 48 2.49 -4.33 -6.34
CA ARG A 48 3.27 -3.08 -6.36
C ARG A 48 3.19 -2.38 -5.01
N LEU A 49 1.99 -2.22 -4.47
CA LEU A 49 1.69 -1.60 -3.19
C LEU A 49 2.38 -2.37 -2.05
N SER A 50 2.21 -3.69 -2.00
CA SER A 50 2.87 -4.54 -0.99
C SER A 50 4.39 -4.37 -0.97
N LYS A 51 5.04 -4.30 -2.15
CA LYS A 51 6.48 -4.06 -2.25
C LYS A 51 6.88 -2.68 -1.72
N ARG A 52 6.12 -1.63 -2.08
CA ARG A 52 6.38 -0.27 -1.59
C ARG A 52 6.27 -0.17 -0.07
N LEU A 53 5.22 -0.74 0.51
CA LEU A 53 5.04 -0.77 1.96
C LEU A 53 6.17 -1.52 2.66
N LEU A 54 6.63 -2.65 2.11
CA LEU A 54 7.79 -3.36 2.68
C LEU A 54 9.06 -2.51 2.66
N THR A 55 9.32 -1.78 1.58
CA THR A 55 10.43 -0.82 1.53
C THR A 55 10.26 0.27 2.58
N ARG A 56 9.05 0.81 2.75
CA ARG A 56 8.75 1.82 3.77
C ARG A 56 9.02 1.29 5.18
N VAL A 57 8.57 0.08 5.51
CA VAL A 57 8.80 -0.58 6.81
C VAL A 57 10.31 -0.76 7.07
N ARG A 58 11.07 -1.19 6.06
CA ARG A 58 12.54 -1.29 6.18
C ARG A 58 13.19 0.06 6.46
N GLY A 59 12.72 1.12 5.80
CA GLY A 59 13.15 2.49 6.09
C GLY A 59 12.79 2.95 7.51
N GLN A 60 11.60 2.62 8.03
CA GLN A 60 11.26 2.92 9.43
C GLN A 60 12.18 2.18 10.41
N ARG A 61 12.48 0.90 10.16
CA ARG A 61 13.45 0.14 10.96
C ARG A 61 14.83 0.79 10.96
N GLU A 62 15.32 1.20 9.80
CA GLU A 62 16.62 1.87 9.66
C GLU A 62 16.64 3.22 10.39
N ARG A 63 15.53 3.97 10.33
CA ARG A 63 15.38 5.21 11.09
C ARG A 63 15.42 4.98 12.60
N ILE A 64 14.71 3.97 13.11
CA ILE A 64 14.78 3.59 14.54
C ILE A 64 16.22 3.25 14.93
N ALA A 65 16.91 2.44 14.12
CA ALA A 65 18.30 2.07 14.39
C ALA A 65 19.22 3.30 14.47
N ALA A 66 19.05 4.27 13.56
CA ALA A 66 19.81 5.51 13.60
C ALA A 66 19.53 6.34 14.87
N ILE A 67 18.27 6.42 15.31
CA ILE A 67 17.91 7.12 16.55
C ILE A 67 18.51 6.40 17.77
N ILE A 68 18.45 5.07 17.81
CA ILE A 68 19.08 4.28 18.89
C ILE A 68 20.59 4.55 18.97
N THR A 69 21.27 4.65 17.82
CA THR A 69 22.70 5.01 17.78
C THR A 69 22.96 6.40 18.35
N LEU A 70 22.12 7.39 18.02
CA LEU A 70 22.24 8.75 18.59
C LEU A 70 22.01 8.72 20.11
N MET A 71 21.07 7.90 20.58
CA MET A 71 20.77 7.75 22.00
C MET A 71 21.87 7.04 22.79
N SER A 72 22.91 6.49 22.16
CA SER A 72 24.10 6.02 22.89
C SER A 72 24.81 7.15 23.64
N GLU A 73 24.55 8.43 23.29
CA GLU A 73 24.99 9.58 24.09
C GLU A 73 24.40 9.56 25.52
N LEU A 74 23.26 8.89 25.73
CA LEU A 74 22.67 8.69 27.06
C LEU A 74 23.57 7.91 28.02
N ASP A 75 24.47 7.06 27.50
CA ASP A 75 25.42 6.31 28.33
C ASP A 75 26.46 7.22 29.01
N HIS A 76 26.57 8.48 28.57
CA HIS A 76 27.46 9.49 29.13
C HIS A 76 26.73 10.55 29.97
N LEU A 77 25.39 10.50 30.02
CA LEU A 77 24.58 11.40 30.83
C LEU A 77 24.43 10.85 32.25
N ASP A 78 24.73 11.70 33.23
CA ASP A 78 24.56 11.39 34.64
C ASP A 78 23.77 12.48 35.38
N GLU A 79 23.51 12.25 36.67
CA GLU A 79 22.73 13.16 37.53
C GLU A 79 23.41 14.52 37.75
N THR A 80 24.69 14.65 37.42
CA THR A 80 25.48 15.87 37.59
C THR A 80 25.48 16.76 36.34
N GLU A 81 24.84 16.32 35.26
CA GLU A 81 24.71 17.11 34.04
C GLU A 81 24.10 18.49 34.33
N THR A 82 24.84 19.52 33.93
CA THR A 82 24.47 20.92 34.14
C THR A 82 23.53 21.43 33.08
N ASP A 83 23.65 20.91 31.85
CA ASP A 83 22.77 21.28 30.75
C ASP A 83 21.47 20.48 30.79
N ARG A 84 20.42 21.14 31.28
CA ARG A 84 19.10 20.53 31.40
C ARG A 84 18.40 20.30 30.05
N THR A 85 18.82 20.97 28.98
CA THR A 85 18.14 20.81 27.68
C THR A 85 18.38 19.44 27.09
N VAL A 86 19.53 18.83 27.39
CA VAL A 86 19.89 17.48 26.92
C VAL A 86 18.84 16.44 27.33
N PHE A 87 18.31 16.51 28.56
CA PHE A 87 17.24 15.58 28.99
C PHE A 87 15.95 15.75 28.16
N ALA A 88 15.61 16.98 27.78
CA ALA A 88 14.45 17.25 26.94
C ALA A 88 14.67 16.76 25.51
N GLU A 89 15.89 16.93 24.98
CA GLU A 89 16.28 16.42 23.65
C GLU A 89 16.24 14.89 23.62
N MET A 90 16.76 14.21 24.65
CA MET A 90 16.69 12.76 24.76
C MET A 90 15.25 12.25 24.83
N ALA A 91 14.36 12.96 25.52
CA ALA A 91 12.93 12.63 25.54
C ALA A 91 12.31 12.71 24.13
N LEU A 92 12.65 13.74 23.34
CA LEU A 92 12.19 13.87 21.95
C LEU A 92 12.67 12.72 21.06
N LEU A 93 13.86 12.16 21.30
CA LEU A 93 14.33 10.99 20.57
C LEU A 93 13.50 9.73 20.87
N PHE A 94 13.09 9.53 22.13
CA PHE A 94 12.16 8.45 22.49
C PHE A 94 10.79 8.64 21.81
N ASP A 95 10.25 9.86 21.81
CA ASP A 95 8.99 10.17 21.13
C ASP A 95 9.08 9.87 19.63
N GLU A 96 10.19 10.23 18.99
CA GLU A 96 10.42 9.97 17.57
C GLU A 96 10.52 8.46 17.26
N ILE A 97 11.13 7.66 18.14
CA ILE A 97 11.08 6.19 18.04
C ILE A 97 9.64 5.71 18.07
N GLY A 98 8.84 6.21 19.01
CA GLY A 98 7.42 5.86 19.15
C GLY A 98 6.63 6.16 17.87
N LEU A 99 6.77 7.38 17.34
CA LEU A 99 6.12 7.78 16.09
C LEU A 99 6.57 6.94 14.90
N THR A 100 7.87 6.67 14.78
CA THR A 100 8.46 5.84 13.71
C THR A 100 7.97 4.39 13.80
N ALA A 101 7.86 3.83 15.01
CA ALA A 101 7.33 2.49 15.25
C ALA A 101 5.84 2.40 14.91
N VAL A 102 5.04 3.40 15.28
CA VAL A 102 3.62 3.49 14.89
C VAL A 102 3.50 3.49 13.36
N ALA A 103 4.28 4.31 12.66
CA ALA A 103 4.28 4.36 11.20
C ALA A 103 4.68 3.01 10.57
N GLY A 104 5.68 2.33 11.12
CA GLY A 104 6.09 0.99 10.69
C GLY A 104 4.98 -0.05 10.88
N SER A 105 4.33 -0.05 12.05
CA SER A 105 3.23 -0.96 12.35
C SER A 105 2.00 -0.73 11.46
N ALA A 106 1.68 0.53 11.16
CA ALA A 106 0.59 0.89 10.27
C ALA A 106 0.84 0.36 8.85
N ALA A 107 2.06 0.53 8.33
CA ALA A 107 2.42 -0.01 7.01
C ALA A 107 2.35 -1.54 6.94
N LEU A 108 2.74 -2.25 8.02
CA LEU A 108 2.61 -3.71 8.09
C LEU A 108 1.14 -4.16 8.10
N ARG A 109 0.29 -3.49 8.88
CA ARG A 109 -1.16 -3.75 8.91
C ARG A 109 -1.81 -3.51 7.54
N GLU A 110 -1.32 -2.52 6.80
CA GLU A 110 -1.83 -2.25 5.45
C GLU A 110 -1.42 -3.34 4.44
N ILE A 111 -0.20 -3.89 4.55
CA ILE A 111 0.19 -5.07 3.76
C ILE A 111 -0.74 -6.25 4.04
N ASP A 112 -1.07 -6.48 5.31
CA ASP A 112 -1.95 -7.56 5.73
C ASP A 112 -3.35 -7.43 5.11
N ARG A 113 -3.92 -6.22 5.13
CA ARG A 113 -5.20 -5.91 4.47
C ARG A 113 -5.17 -6.19 2.97
N VAL A 114 -4.16 -5.66 2.26
CA VAL A 114 -4.00 -5.86 0.81
C VAL A 114 -3.87 -7.35 0.45
N LYS A 115 -3.19 -8.14 1.30
CA LYS A 115 -3.11 -9.59 1.13
C LYS A 115 -4.44 -10.28 1.40
N ALA A 116 -5.15 -9.91 2.47
CA ALA A 116 -6.47 -10.46 2.79
C ALA A 116 -7.47 -10.23 1.63
N ASP A 117 -7.46 -9.04 1.03
CA ASP A 117 -8.26 -8.73 -0.14
C ASP A 117 -7.83 -9.51 -1.40
N THR A 118 -6.55 -9.87 -1.52
CA THR A 118 -6.09 -10.75 -2.62
C THR A 118 -6.60 -12.18 -2.45
N ILE A 119 -6.67 -12.69 -1.22
CA ILE A 119 -7.17 -14.04 -0.93
C ILE A 119 -8.68 -14.13 -1.17
N ARG A 120 -9.43 -13.08 -0.83
CA ARG A 120 -10.88 -13.01 -1.09
C ARG A 120 -11.19 -12.97 -2.59
N ASP A 121 -10.35 -12.31 -3.39
CA ASP A 121 -10.48 -12.22 -4.85
C ASP A 121 -9.78 -13.37 -5.60
N ALA A 122 -9.50 -14.50 -4.93
CA ALA A 122 -8.84 -15.64 -5.57
C ALA A 122 -9.60 -16.05 -6.85
N PRO A 123 -8.95 -16.06 -8.03
CA PRO A 123 -9.62 -16.36 -9.28
C PRO A 123 -10.20 -17.78 -9.32
N HIS A 124 -11.41 -17.93 -9.87
CA HIS A 124 -11.72 -19.13 -10.65
C HIS A 124 -10.75 -19.18 -11.85
N GLU A 125 -10.16 -20.35 -12.09
CA GLU A 125 -9.11 -20.70 -13.05
C GLU A 125 -8.95 -19.75 -14.27
N PRO A 126 -7.75 -19.19 -14.54
CA PRO A 126 -7.57 -18.21 -15.60
C PRO A 126 -7.48 -18.88 -16.98
N ALA A 127 -8.30 -18.42 -17.94
CA ALA A 127 -8.06 -18.61 -19.36
C ALA A 127 -6.78 -17.85 -19.75
N ALA A 128 -5.64 -18.54 -19.64
CA ALA A 128 -4.33 -18.05 -20.05
C ALA A 128 -4.25 -17.98 -21.58
N ALA A 129 -4.69 -16.88 -22.19
CA ALA A 129 -4.24 -16.51 -23.53
C ALA A 129 -4.45 -15.01 -23.82
N THR A 130 -3.33 -14.33 -24.06
CA THR A 130 -3.19 -13.28 -25.08
C THR A 130 -3.95 -11.97 -24.86
N ILE A 131 -3.27 -10.96 -24.30
CA ILE A 131 -3.51 -9.57 -24.71
C ILE A 131 -2.15 -8.88 -24.88
N VAL A 132 -1.56 -9.05 -26.05
CA VAL A 132 -0.45 -8.19 -26.55
C VAL A 132 -0.93 -7.29 -27.70
N GLN A 133 -2.15 -7.48 -28.21
CA GLN A 133 -2.67 -6.68 -29.31
C GLN A 133 -4.08 -6.19 -28.97
N TRP A 134 -4.14 -5.01 -28.36
CA TRP A 134 -5.39 -4.33 -28.05
C TRP A 134 -5.92 -3.66 -29.32
N SER A 135 -7.06 -4.12 -29.83
CA SER A 135 -7.86 -3.44 -30.85
C SER A 135 -9.34 -3.74 -30.58
N PRO A 136 -10.07 -2.87 -29.86
CA PRO A 136 -11.48 -3.11 -29.59
C PRO A 136 -12.30 -2.72 -30.83
N VAL A 137 -12.87 -3.71 -31.53
CA VAL A 137 -14.03 -3.45 -32.39
C VAL A 137 -15.27 -3.71 -31.54
N CYS A 138 -15.60 -2.75 -30.67
CA CYS A 138 -16.91 -2.73 -30.02
C CYS A 138 -17.93 -2.45 -31.13
N ALA A 139 -18.71 -3.47 -31.52
CA ALA A 139 -19.71 -3.32 -32.58
C ALA A 139 -20.69 -2.19 -32.22
N ALA A 140 -20.95 -1.31 -33.19
CA ALA A 140 -21.99 -0.29 -33.06
C ALA A 140 -23.34 -0.96 -32.78
N PRO A 141 -24.21 -0.34 -31.96
CA PRO A 141 -25.55 -0.87 -31.70
C PRO A 141 -26.27 -1.10 -33.05
N LYS A 142 -26.78 -2.32 -33.26
CA LYS A 142 -27.61 -2.64 -34.43
C LYS A 142 -28.90 -1.80 -34.34
N PRO A 143 -29.33 -1.15 -35.44
CA PRO A 143 -30.48 -0.24 -35.46
C PRO A 143 -31.80 -0.93 -35.12
#